data_AF-A0A645CD93-F1
#
_entry.id   AF-A0A645CD93-F1
#
_cell.length_a   1.000
_cell.length_b   1.000
_cell.length_c   1.000
_cell.angle_alpha   90.00
_cell.angle_beta   90.00
_cell.angle_gamma   90.00
#
_symmetry.space_group_name_H-M   'P 1'
#
loop_
_entity.id
_entity.type
_entity.pdbx_description
1 polymer ?
#
loop_
_entity_poly.entity_id
_entity_poly.type
_entity_poly.pdbx_seq_one_letter_code
_entity_poly.pdbx_strand_id
1 'polypeptide(L)'
;MGMDYKGKYQNRYEFSGKIICKECEGIFRRQKIYIGEPFEKVQWSCKTHIEYSKICKTKPIREDIIKDAYLAMWNKLVSNYTLILTPLLESLKNLRINKEQEVEIEKLNNKIMELTEQSHILSRVVQKGYMDSAIFIEKQNAINIEIEETKKKRNSLLDSNGFEKEIAGTEQILEIIRYNPDLLDDYDENLFTNTVDKVLIGSDRAITFRLINNLELTEHTDKGGENV
;
A
#
# COMPACT_ATOMS: atom_id res chain seq x y z
N MET A 1 -1.49 -45.87 12.22
CA MET A 1 -1.68 -44.42 12.44
C MET A 1 -1.03 -43.67 11.29
N GLY A 2 -1.83 -43.31 10.28
CA GLY A 2 -1.35 -42.54 9.14
C GLY A 2 -1.27 -41.07 9.53
N MET A 3 -0.09 -40.48 9.46
CA MET A 3 0.08 -39.03 9.59
C MET A 3 -0.28 -38.38 8.25
N ASP A 4 -1.35 -37.58 8.28
CA ASP A 4 -1.80 -36.75 7.16
C ASP A 4 -0.75 -35.67 6.82
N TYR A 5 -0.04 -35.86 5.71
CA TYR A 5 0.81 -34.85 5.09
C TYR A 5 -0.05 -33.80 4.34
N LYS A 6 -0.88 -33.04 5.05
CA LYS A 6 -1.59 -31.87 4.50
C LYS A 6 -0.77 -30.59 4.72
N GLY A 7 0.28 -30.37 3.93
CA GLY A 7 1.12 -29.18 4.14
C GLY A 7 1.98 -28.67 2.99
N LYS A 8 1.84 -29.18 1.75
CA LYS A 8 2.78 -28.84 0.66
C LYS A 8 2.16 -28.65 -0.74
N TYR A 9 0.96 -28.06 -0.84
CA TYR A 9 0.50 -27.46 -2.09
C TYR A 9 0.51 -25.93 -1.95
N GLN A 10 1.69 -25.38 -1.72
CA GLN A 10 1.95 -23.94 -1.68
C GLN A 10 1.79 -23.37 -3.10
N ASN A 11 1.06 -22.25 -3.22
CA ASN A 11 0.75 -21.46 -4.42
C ASN A 11 1.68 -21.68 -5.63
N ARG A 12 1.36 -22.65 -6.49
CA ARG A 12 2.12 -22.89 -7.74
C ARG A 12 1.90 -21.80 -8.79
N TYR A 13 0.77 -21.09 -8.71
CA TYR A 13 0.36 -20.08 -9.67
C TYR A 13 0.15 -18.75 -8.95
N GLU A 14 0.53 -17.66 -9.58
CA GLU A 14 0.50 -16.28 -9.12
C GLU A 14 -0.84 -15.85 -8.52
N PHE A 15 -1.95 -16.32 -9.11
CA PHE A 15 -3.30 -16.02 -8.64
C PHE A 15 -3.79 -16.92 -7.50
N SER A 16 -3.09 -18.00 -7.19
CA SER A 16 -3.49 -18.96 -6.14
C SER A 16 -3.53 -18.24 -4.79
N GLY A 17 -4.68 -18.26 -4.11
CA GLY A 17 -4.85 -17.58 -2.83
C GLY A 17 -4.88 -16.04 -2.88
N LYS A 18 -4.74 -15.43 -4.06
CA LYS A 18 -4.89 -13.98 -4.27
C LYS A 18 -6.28 -13.57 -4.73
N ILE A 19 -6.98 -14.42 -5.49
CA ILE A 19 -8.34 -14.11 -5.97
C ILE A 19 -9.38 -14.42 -4.88
N ILE A 20 -10.10 -13.37 -4.45
CA ILE A 20 -11.15 -13.38 -3.43
C ILE A 20 -12.50 -13.01 -4.05
N CYS A 21 -13.54 -13.74 -3.68
CA CYS A 21 -14.91 -13.46 -4.08
C CYS A 21 -15.48 -12.29 -3.28
N LYS A 22 -15.96 -11.23 -3.95
CA LYS A 22 -16.62 -10.10 -3.25
C LYS A 22 -17.99 -10.49 -2.67
N GLU A 23 -18.63 -11.52 -3.19
CA GLU A 23 -19.98 -11.92 -2.79
C GLU A 23 -19.99 -12.82 -1.53
N CYS A 24 -19.00 -13.70 -1.40
CA CYS A 24 -18.97 -14.70 -0.32
C CYS A 24 -17.62 -14.82 0.40
N GLU A 25 -16.66 -13.93 0.10
CA GLU A 25 -15.29 -13.89 0.65
C GLU A 25 -14.44 -15.15 0.41
N GLY A 26 -14.98 -16.12 -0.32
CA GLY A 26 -14.33 -17.37 -0.64
C GLY A 26 -13.21 -17.20 -1.67
N ILE A 27 -12.23 -18.09 -1.62
CA ILE A 27 -11.13 -18.13 -2.60
C ILE A 27 -11.55 -18.80 -3.91
N PHE A 28 -10.88 -18.44 -4.99
CA PHE A 28 -11.07 -19.11 -6.28
C PHE A 28 -10.19 -20.36 -6.42
N ARG A 29 -10.65 -21.30 -7.22
CA ARG A 29 -9.94 -22.50 -7.65
C ARG A 29 -9.66 -22.43 -9.14
N ARG A 30 -8.41 -22.67 -9.52
CA ARG A 30 -7.98 -22.85 -10.92
C ARG A 30 -8.57 -24.12 -11.51
N GLN A 31 -9.10 -24.03 -12.72
CA GLN A 31 -9.65 -25.13 -13.51
C GLN A 31 -9.17 -25.00 -14.95
N LYS A 32 -8.81 -26.13 -15.58
CA LYS A 32 -8.64 -26.18 -17.03
C LYS A 32 -10.00 -26.41 -17.68
N ILE A 33 -10.25 -25.75 -18.79
CA ILE A 33 -11.43 -25.94 -19.64
C ILE A 33 -10.98 -26.33 -21.04
N TYR A 34 -11.81 -27.09 -21.75
CA TYR A 34 -11.49 -27.66 -23.06
C TYR A 34 -10.22 -28.53 -23.02
N ILE A 35 -10.11 -29.39 -22.00
CA ILE A 35 -8.94 -30.24 -21.78
C ILE A 35 -8.78 -31.19 -22.98
N GLY A 36 -7.59 -31.19 -23.58
CA GLY A 36 -7.28 -32.03 -24.75
C GLY A 36 -7.64 -31.41 -26.10
N GLU A 37 -8.26 -30.23 -26.12
CA GLU A 37 -8.56 -29.48 -27.34
C GLU A 37 -7.43 -28.49 -27.66
N PRO A 38 -7.23 -28.10 -28.94
CA PRO A 38 -6.24 -27.08 -29.34
C PRO A 38 -6.42 -25.72 -28.66
N PHE A 39 -7.62 -25.46 -28.14
CA PHE A 39 -8.01 -24.23 -27.46
C PHE A 39 -8.20 -24.43 -25.95
N GLU A 40 -7.47 -25.37 -25.33
CA GLU A 40 -7.42 -25.50 -23.87
C GLU A 40 -7.16 -24.13 -23.22
N LYS A 41 -8.02 -23.76 -22.26
CA LYS A 41 -7.90 -22.51 -21.50
C LYS A 41 -7.90 -22.78 -20.01
N VAL A 42 -7.57 -21.74 -19.26
CA VAL A 42 -7.58 -21.74 -17.80
C VAL A 42 -8.63 -20.76 -17.33
N GLN A 43 -9.43 -21.18 -16.37
CA GLN A 43 -10.36 -20.31 -15.66
C GLN A 43 -10.22 -20.47 -14.15
N TRP A 44 -10.73 -19.47 -13.43
CA TRP A 44 -10.79 -19.39 -12.00
C TRP A 44 -12.25 -19.31 -11.57
N SER A 45 -12.64 -20.18 -10.65
CA SER A 45 -14.02 -20.29 -10.18
C SER A 45 -14.06 -20.20 -8.66
N CYS A 46 -14.98 -19.40 -8.10
CA CYS A 46 -15.18 -19.36 -6.66
C CYS A 46 -15.54 -20.75 -6.12
N LYS A 47 -14.86 -21.22 -5.07
CA LYS A 47 -15.13 -22.55 -4.47
C LYS A 47 -16.57 -22.67 -3.98
N THR A 48 -17.07 -21.64 -3.29
CA THR A 48 -18.45 -21.59 -2.80
C THR A 48 -19.46 -21.60 -3.95
N HIS A 49 -19.14 -20.98 -5.09
CA HIS A 49 -20.01 -21.06 -6.27
C HIS A 49 -20.07 -22.48 -6.85
N ILE A 50 -18.92 -23.16 -6.93
CA ILE A 50 -18.85 -24.55 -7.43
C ILE A 50 -19.70 -25.48 -6.56
N GLU A 51 -19.62 -25.34 -5.24
CA GLU A 51 -20.33 -26.21 -4.29
C GLU A 51 -21.80 -25.78 -4.10
N TYR A 52 -22.05 -24.48 -4.09
CA TYR A 52 -23.34 -23.87 -3.71
C TYR A 52 -23.67 -22.65 -4.58
N SER A 53 -23.92 -22.88 -5.87
CA SER A 53 -24.25 -21.82 -6.86
C SER A 53 -25.53 -21.02 -6.56
N LYS A 54 -26.35 -21.44 -5.58
CA LYS A 54 -27.47 -20.67 -5.06
C LYS A 54 -27.03 -19.57 -4.08
N ILE A 55 -25.93 -19.79 -3.37
CA ILE A 55 -25.39 -18.90 -2.33
C ILE A 55 -24.42 -17.87 -2.92
N CYS A 56 -23.63 -18.27 -3.91
CA CYS A 56 -22.71 -17.40 -4.60
C CYS A 56 -23.02 -17.43 -6.10
N LYS A 57 -23.31 -16.28 -6.70
CA LYS A 57 -23.64 -16.09 -8.13
C LYS A 57 -22.47 -15.64 -8.97
N THR A 58 -21.33 -15.35 -8.35
CA THR A 58 -20.09 -14.97 -9.02
C THR A 58 -19.66 -16.04 -10.02
N LYS A 59 -19.65 -15.66 -11.30
CA LYS A 59 -19.33 -16.57 -12.41
C LYS A 59 -17.83 -16.87 -12.45
N PRO A 60 -17.44 -18.01 -13.05
CA PRO A 60 -16.05 -18.26 -13.42
C PRO A 60 -15.49 -17.15 -14.29
N ILE A 61 -14.19 -16.90 -14.18
CA ILE A 61 -13.47 -15.93 -14.99
C ILE A 61 -12.24 -16.56 -15.61
N ARG A 62 -11.96 -16.25 -16.88
CA ARG A 62 -10.77 -16.79 -17.55
C ARG A 62 -9.51 -16.09 -17.06
N GLU A 63 -8.41 -16.84 -17.03
CA GLU A 63 -7.12 -16.33 -16.56
C GLU A 63 -6.60 -15.18 -17.43
N ASP A 64 -6.76 -15.28 -18.74
CA ASP A 64 -6.34 -14.24 -19.68
C ASP A 64 -7.14 -12.94 -19.52
N ILE A 65 -8.41 -13.01 -19.13
CA ILE A 65 -9.20 -11.80 -18.83
C ILE A 65 -8.64 -11.09 -17.58
N ILE A 66 -8.20 -11.83 -16.56
CA ILE A 66 -7.56 -11.24 -15.37
C ILE A 66 -6.23 -10.56 -15.77
N LYS A 67 -5.44 -11.22 -16.64
CA LYS A 67 -4.15 -10.71 -17.13
C LYS A 67 -4.35 -9.44 -17.96
N ASP A 68 -5.29 -9.43 -18.91
CA ASP A 68 -5.67 -8.25 -19.71
C ASP A 68 -6.12 -7.08 -18.82
N ALA A 69 -6.96 -7.36 -17.82
CA ALA A 69 -7.44 -6.34 -16.90
C ALA A 69 -6.32 -5.78 -16.02
N TYR A 70 -5.39 -6.62 -15.57
CA TYR A 70 -4.21 -6.17 -14.84
C TYR A 70 -3.35 -5.24 -15.70
N LEU A 71 -3.10 -5.63 -16.95
CA LEU A 71 -2.31 -4.84 -17.89
C LEU A 71 -2.94 -3.45 -18.12
N ALA A 72 -4.26 -3.41 -18.36
CA ALA A 72 -5.00 -2.17 -18.52
C ALA A 72 -4.92 -1.29 -17.27
N MET A 73 -5.14 -1.86 -16.08
CA MET A 73 -5.03 -1.15 -14.81
C MET A 73 -3.62 -0.58 -14.60
N TRP A 74 -2.60 -1.40 -14.79
CA TRP A 74 -1.21 -1.03 -14.57
C TRP A 74 -0.78 0.10 -15.52
N ASN A 75 -1.08 -0.01 -16.82
CA ASN A 75 -0.75 1.03 -17.80
C ASN A 75 -1.46 2.36 -17.50
N LYS A 76 -2.70 2.33 -17.01
CA LYS A 76 -3.39 3.54 -16.54
C LYS A 76 -2.72 4.12 -15.31
N LEU A 77 -2.28 3.28 -14.36
CA LEU A 77 -1.56 3.73 -13.18
C LEU A 77 -0.22 4.36 -13.54
N VAL A 78 0.58 3.72 -14.38
CA VAL A 78 1.86 4.25 -14.91
C VAL A 78 1.65 5.57 -15.63
N SER A 79 0.57 5.74 -16.40
CA SER A 79 0.29 6.99 -17.10
C SER A 79 -0.10 8.15 -16.16
N ASN A 80 -0.53 7.86 -14.93
CA ASN A 80 -1.12 8.85 -14.02
C ASN A 80 -0.49 8.84 -12.62
N TYR A 81 0.65 8.16 -12.42
CA TYR A 81 1.19 7.90 -11.09
C TYR A 81 1.54 9.19 -10.32
N THR A 82 1.98 10.24 -11.02
CA THR A 82 2.29 11.55 -10.41
C THR A 82 1.05 12.26 -9.89
N LEU A 83 -0.13 11.96 -10.45
CA LEU A 83 -1.41 12.52 -10.01
C LEU A 83 -2.06 11.70 -8.89
N ILE A 84 -1.69 10.42 -8.76
CA ILE A 84 -2.32 9.48 -7.84
C ILE A 84 -1.39 9.14 -6.67
N LEU A 85 -0.23 8.55 -6.95
CA LEU A 85 0.66 7.97 -5.94
C LEU A 85 1.51 9.05 -5.22
N THR A 86 1.96 10.09 -5.92
CA THR A 86 2.74 11.17 -5.29
C THR A 86 1.93 11.92 -4.22
N PRO A 87 0.70 12.41 -4.52
CA PRO A 87 -0.11 13.09 -3.50
C PRO A 87 -0.59 12.15 -2.40
N LEU A 88 -0.84 10.87 -2.73
CA LEU A 88 -1.16 9.83 -1.75
C LEU A 88 -0.02 9.66 -0.74
N LEU A 89 1.22 9.51 -1.21
CA LEU A 89 2.38 9.33 -0.34
C LEU A 89 2.59 10.53 0.59
N GLU A 90 2.48 11.75 0.05
CA GLU A 90 2.58 12.98 0.85
C GLU A 90 1.48 13.04 1.92
N SER A 91 0.24 12.70 1.55
CA SER A 91 -0.89 12.67 2.48
C SER A 91 -0.66 11.64 3.59
N LEU A 92 -0.27 10.42 3.24
CA LEU A 92 -0.01 9.34 4.21
C LEU A 92 1.08 9.72 5.21
N LYS A 93 2.18 10.35 4.76
CA LYS A 93 3.27 10.81 5.65
C LYS A 93 2.81 11.86 6.67
N ASN A 94 1.81 12.65 6.31
CA ASN A 94 1.26 13.71 7.17
C ASN A 94 0.10 13.27 8.06
N LEU A 95 -0.62 12.19 7.70
CA LEU A 95 -1.70 11.64 8.50
C LEU A 95 -1.19 10.91 9.74
N ARG A 96 -2.01 10.80 10.77
CA ARG A 96 -1.73 10.05 12.01
C ARG A 96 -2.99 9.29 12.44
N ILE A 97 -2.85 8.02 12.85
CA ILE A 97 -3.98 7.24 13.39
C ILE A 97 -4.26 7.60 14.86
N ASN A 98 -3.21 7.86 15.65
CA ASN A 98 -3.35 8.12 17.08
C ASN A 98 -3.41 9.63 17.40
N LYS A 99 -4.56 10.08 17.91
CA LYS A 99 -4.76 11.47 18.37
C LYS A 99 -3.86 11.86 19.54
N GLU A 100 -3.49 10.93 20.40
CA GLU A 100 -2.57 11.22 21.52
C GLU A 100 -1.17 11.53 21.01
N GLN A 101 -0.71 10.83 19.96
CA GLN A 101 0.56 11.14 19.29
C GLN A 101 0.52 12.53 18.66
N GLU A 102 -0.61 12.90 18.03
CA GLU A 102 -0.80 14.23 17.45
C GLU A 102 -0.68 15.33 18.52
N VAL A 103 -1.35 15.16 19.66
CA VAL A 103 -1.24 16.07 20.81
C VAL A 103 0.17 16.12 21.39
N GLU A 104 0.89 14.98 21.45
CA GLU A 104 2.27 14.96 21.94
C GLU A 104 3.23 15.66 20.97
N ILE A 105 3.06 15.48 19.66
CA ILE A 105 3.81 16.21 18.63
C ILE A 105 3.55 17.72 18.74
N GLU A 106 2.30 18.14 18.95
CA GLU A 106 1.96 19.55 19.16
C GLU A 106 2.65 20.12 20.41
N LYS A 107 2.63 19.40 21.53
CA LYS A 107 3.37 19.79 22.75
C LYS A 107 4.86 19.93 22.50
N LEU A 108 5.47 18.98 21.78
CA LEU A 108 6.90 19.04 21.44
C LEU A 108 7.22 20.21 20.52
N ASN A 109 6.35 20.53 19.54
CA ASN A 109 6.51 21.70 18.69
C ASN A 109 6.42 23.01 19.48
N ASN A 110 5.45 23.13 20.40
CA ASN A 110 5.34 24.29 21.27
C ASN A 110 6.58 24.45 22.14
N LYS A 111 7.09 23.35 22.71
CA LYS A 111 8.33 23.36 23.49
C LYS A 111 9.55 23.79 22.67
N ILE A 112 9.68 23.35 21.42
CA ILE A 112 10.75 23.80 20.50
C ILE A 112 10.63 25.31 20.25
N MET A 113 9.42 25.81 20.02
CA MET A 113 9.16 27.23 19.79
C MET A 113 9.54 28.07 21.02
N GLU A 114 9.13 27.66 22.21
CA GLU A 114 9.50 28.30 23.48
C GLU A 114 11.02 28.34 23.70
N LEU A 115 11.71 27.22 23.48
CA LEU A 115 13.18 27.15 23.61
C LEU A 115 13.89 28.04 22.58
N THR A 116 13.37 28.10 21.36
CA THR A 116 13.90 28.98 20.31
C THR A 116 13.71 30.45 20.69
N GLU A 117 12.56 30.81 21.27
CA GLU A 117 12.33 32.16 21.78
C GLU A 117 13.27 32.48 22.95
N GLN A 118 13.48 31.55 23.89
CA GLN A 118 14.45 31.71 24.98
C GLN A 118 15.87 31.96 24.44
N SER A 119 16.29 31.23 23.41
CA SER A 119 17.57 31.44 22.71
C SER A 119 17.68 32.87 22.15
N HIS A 120 16.61 33.37 21.52
CA HIS A 120 16.58 34.74 21.00
C HIS A 120 16.57 35.81 22.08
N ILE A 121 15.90 35.58 23.22
CA ILE A 121 15.93 36.48 24.38
C ILE A 121 17.34 36.50 24.97
N LEU A 122 17.92 35.33 25.21
CA LEU A 122 19.26 35.18 25.78
C LEU A 122 20.32 35.92 24.94
N SER A 123 20.25 35.77 23.62
CA SER A 123 21.11 36.50 22.67
C SER A 123 20.97 38.03 22.82
N ARG A 124 19.74 38.55 22.99
CA ARG A 124 19.50 39.98 23.19
C ARG A 124 20.03 40.49 24.53
N VAL A 125 19.99 39.69 25.60
CA VAL A 125 20.47 40.09 26.93
C VAL A 125 21.99 40.30 26.92
N VAL A 126 22.73 39.41 26.26
CA VAL A 126 24.20 39.54 26.12
C VAL A 126 24.59 40.73 25.25
N GLN A 127 23.90 40.96 24.14
CA GLN A 127 24.17 42.12 23.27
C GLN A 127 24.05 43.46 24.02
N LYS A 128 23.21 43.53 25.05
CA LYS A 128 23.06 44.72 25.90
C LYS A 128 24.07 44.79 27.06
N GLY A 129 25.00 43.82 27.16
CA GLY A 129 26.05 43.78 28.18
C GLY A 129 25.57 43.35 29.57
N TYR A 130 24.35 42.82 29.69
CA TYR A 130 23.76 42.44 30.99
C TYR A 130 24.13 41.03 31.45
N MET A 131 24.98 40.31 30.72
CA MET A 131 25.34 38.93 31.03
C MET A 131 26.77 38.63 30.60
N ASP A 132 27.47 37.86 31.43
CA ASP A 132 28.82 37.37 31.16
C ASP A 132 28.84 36.35 30.00
N SER A 133 29.90 36.39 29.19
CA SER A 133 30.01 35.57 27.98
C SER A 133 30.12 34.07 28.29
N ALA A 134 30.77 33.68 29.40
CA ALA A 134 30.86 32.27 29.77
C ALA A 134 29.49 31.73 30.22
N ILE A 135 28.75 32.51 31.00
CA ILE A 135 27.37 32.18 31.43
C ILE A 135 26.43 32.07 30.22
N PHE A 136 26.59 32.96 29.24
CA PHE A 136 25.83 32.88 27.98
C PHE A 136 26.10 31.58 27.22
N ILE A 137 27.38 31.25 26.99
CA ILE A 137 27.76 30.05 26.24
C ILE A 137 27.20 28.80 26.90
N GLU A 138 27.31 28.70 28.23
CA GLU A 138 26.75 27.58 29.00
C GLU A 138 25.24 27.44 28.80
N LYS A 139 24.48 28.54 28.99
CA LYS A 139 23.02 28.54 28.83
C LYS A 139 22.59 28.28 27.39
N GLN A 140 23.28 28.85 26.42
CA GLN A 140 22.98 28.67 24.99
C GLN A 140 23.22 27.21 24.57
N ASN A 141 24.29 26.60 25.06
CA ASN A 141 24.56 25.18 24.82
C ASN A 141 23.48 24.29 25.44
N ALA A 142 23.04 24.58 26.67
CA ALA A 142 21.95 23.84 27.31
C ALA A 142 20.64 23.91 26.50
N ILE A 143 20.26 25.12 26.04
CA ILE A 143 19.08 25.30 25.18
C ILE A 143 19.22 24.51 23.87
N ASN A 144 20.39 24.57 23.22
CA ASN A 144 20.63 23.84 21.98
C ASN A 144 20.52 22.32 22.16
N ILE A 145 21.06 21.78 23.25
CA ILE A 145 20.93 20.35 23.59
C ILE A 145 19.45 19.99 23.75
N GLU A 146 18.69 20.77 24.53
CA GLU A 146 17.27 20.51 24.78
C GLU A 146 16.43 20.60 23.48
N ILE A 147 16.76 21.54 22.58
CA ILE A 147 16.12 21.64 21.26
C ILE A 147 16.37 20.36 20.44
N GLU A 148 17.61 19.90 20.37
CA GLU A 148 17.96 18.71 19.57
C GLU A 148 17.34 17.43 20.15
N GLU A 149 17.31 17.27 21.47
CA GLU A 149 16.61 16.17 22.14
C GLU A 149 15.10 16.20 21.86
N THR A 150 14.48 17.38 21.95
CA THR A 150 13.05 17.56 21.69
C THR A 150 12.71 17.29 20.23
N LYS A 151 13.52 17.77 19.28
CA LYS A 151 13.38 17.44 17.85
C LYS A 151 13.52 15.96 17.58
N LYS A 152 14.50 15.29 18.19
CA LYS A 152 14.71 13.84 18.03
C LYS A 152 13.50 13.06 18.50
N LYS A 153 12.95 13.40 19.67
CA LYS A 153 11.73 12.77 20.19
C LYS A 153 10.54 13.01 19.25
N ARG A 154 10.34 14.26 18.80
CA ARG A 154 9.27 14.58 17.85
C ARG A 154 9.41 13.80 16.55
N ASN A 155 10.59 13.75 15.96
CA ASN A 155 10.81 13.06 14.69
C ASN A 155 10.54 11.56 14.83
N SER A 156 10.92 10.93 15.95
CA SER A 156 10.56 9.52 16.21
C SER A 156 9.05 9.27 16.28
N LEU A 157 8.27 10.23 16.78
CA LEU A 157 6.80 10.18 16.74
C LEU A 157 6.24 10.49 15.36
N LEU A 158 6.97 11.23 14.52
CA LEU A 158 6.56 11.49 13.15
C LEU A 158 6.80 10.28 12.24
N ASP A 159 7.81 9.46 12.55
CA ASP A 159 8.17 8.29 11.76
C ASP A 159 7.16 7.13 11.94
N SER A 160 6.43 7.09 13.06
CA SER A 160 5.35 6.13 13.28
C SER A 160 4.00 6.83 13.25
N ASN A 161 3.25 6.61 12.18
CA ASN A 161 1.98 7.27 11.93
C ASN A 161 0.79 6.32 11.75
N GLY A 162 1.06 5.01 11.80
CA GLY A 162 0.07 3.95 11.64
C GLY A 162 -0.22 3.58 10.19
N PHE A 163 0.44 4.22 9.22
CA PHE A 163 0.32 3.96 7.79
C PHE A 163 1.63 3.41 7.19
N GLU A 164 2.46 2.77 8.01
CA GLU A 164 3.79 2.32 7.61
C GLU A 164 3.73 1.34 6.42
N LYS A 165 2.70 0.47 6.40
CA LYS A 165 2.47 -0.47 5.29
C LYS A 165 2.11 0.27 3.99
N GLU A 166 1.17 1.20 4.06
CA GLU A 166 0.70 1.97 2.91
C GLU A 166 1.80 2.87 2.35
N ILE A 167 2.62 3.47 3.22
CA ILE A 167 3.78 4.29 2.83
C ILE A 167 4.81 3.42 2.13
N ALA A 168 5.27 2.33 2.77
CA ALA A 168 6.27 1.45 2.18
C ALA A 168 5.80 0.84 0.86
N GLY A 169 4.54 0.41 0.78
CA GLY A 169 3.96 -0.11 -0.44
C GLY A 169 3.87 0.94 -1.55
N THR A 170 3.54 2.19 -1.21
CA THR A 170 3.47 3.28 -2.20
C THR A 170 4.86 3.66 -2.71
N GLU A 171 5.86 3.72 -1.84
CA GLU A 171 7.26 3.95 -2.21
C GLU A 171 7.78 2.84 -3.13
N GLN A 172 7.48 1.57 -2.82
CA GLN A 172 7.86 0.44 -3.66
C GLN A 172 7.21 0.49 -5.05
N ILE A 173 5.92 0.81 -5.15
CA ILE A 173 5.24 0.96 -6.45
C ILE A 173 5.87 2.11 -7.26
N LEU A 174 6.14 3.24 -6.62
CA LEU A 174 6.81 4.38 -7.27
C LEU A 174 8.20 4.02 -7.78
N GLU A 175 8.97 3.26 -7.01
CA GLU A 175 10.30 2.78 -7.42
C GLU A 175 10.21 1.86 -8.64
N ILE A 176 9.27 0.91 -8.64
CA ILE A 176 9.03 0.00 -9.77
C ILE A 176 8.70 0.79 -11.06
N ILE A 177 7.81 1.79 -10.97
CA ILE A 177 7.42 2.64 -12.10
C ILE A 177 8.63 3.46 -12.60
N ARG A 178 9.47 3.96 -11.69
CA ARG A 178 10.67 4.75 -12.07
C ARG A 178 11.71 3.93 -12.83
N TYR A 179 11.87 2.65 -12.50
CA TYR A 179 12.80 1.76 -13.21
C TYR A 179 12.23 1.20 -14.52
N ASN A 180 10.90 1.15 -14.66
CA ASN A 180 10.21 0.66 -15.84
C ASN A 180 9.09 1.64 -16.25
N PRO A 181 9.45 2.79 -16.86
CA PRO A 181 8.48 3.83 -17.17
C PRO A 181 7.61 3.51 -18.39
N ASP A 182 8.01 2.53 -19.20
CA ASP A 182 7.31 2.16 -20.42
C ASP A 182 6.02 1.40 -20.12
N LEU A 183 5.01 1.62 -20.97
CA LEU A 183 3.79 0.85 -20.93
C LEU A 183 4.08 -0.60 -21.30
N LEU A 184 3.37 -1.52 -20.66
CA LEU A 184 3.51 -2.93 -20.93
C LEU A 184 2.58 -3.35 -22.06
N ASP A 185 3.14 -4.07 -23.04
CA ASP A 185 2.37 -4.72 -24.11
C ASP A 185 1.88 -6.12 -23.67
N ASP A 186 2.59 -6.77 -22.76
CA ASP A 186 2.32 -8.12 -22.28
C ASP A 186 2.29 -8.20 -20.75
N TYR A 187 1.57 -9.20 -20.24
CA TYR A 187 1.48 -9.48 -18.81
C TYR A 187 2.81 -9.96 -18.22
N ASP A 188 3.27 -9.31 -17.14
CA ASP A 188 4.43 -9.72 -16.34
C ASP A 188 3.99 -10.27 -14.97
N GLU A 189 4.25 -11.57 -14.74
CA GLU A 189 3.94 -12.28 -13.50
C GLU A 189 4.73 -11.75 -12.28
N ASN A 190 6.00 -11.40 -12.46
CA ASN A 190 6.84 -10.88 -11.39
C ASN A 190 6.35 -9.51 -10.96
N LEU A 191 6.03 -8.65 -11.93
CA LEU A 191 5.46 -7.34 -11.63
C LEU A 191 4.13 -7.47 -10.88
N PHE A 192 3.23 -8.34 -11.35
CA PHE A 192 1.97 -8.60 -10.67
C PHE A 192 2.18 -9.06 -9.22
N THR A 193 3.08 -10.03 -9.02
CA THR A 193 3.36 -10.59 -7.70
C THR A 193 3.91 -9.55 -6.72
N ASN A 194 4.72 -8.61 -7.22
CA ASN A 194 5.33 -7.55 -6.42
C ASN A 194 4.42 -6.34 -6.19
N THR A 195 3.35 -6.17 -6.97
CA THR A 195 2.51 -4.96 -6.91
C THR A 195 1.10 -5.23 -6.38
N VAL A 196 0.58 -6.46 -6.52
CA VAL A 196 -0.78 -6.82 -6.14
C VAL A 196 -0.81 -7.71 -4.90
N ASP A 197 -1.54 -7.29 -3.87
CA ASP A 197 -1.83 -8.12 -2.70
C ASP A 197 -2.97 -9.10 -2.99
N LYS A 198 -4.13 -8.58 -3.44
CA LYS A 198 -5.36 -9.35 -3.70
C LYS A 198 -6.04 -8.93 -5.00
N VAL A 199 -6.79 -9.87 -5.59
CA VAL A 199 -7.70 -9.62 -6.70
C VAL A 199 -9.11 -9.90 -6.22
N LEU A 200 -10.00 -8.93 -6.27
CA LEU A 200 -11.37 -9.03 -5.78
C LEU A 200 -12.32 -9.09 -6.98
N ILE A 201 -13.08 -10.18 -7.08
CA ILE A 201 -13.98 -10.44 -8.21
C ILE A 201 -15.38 -10.71 -7.67
N GLY A 202 -16.36 -9.99 -8.22
CA GLY A 202 -17.78 -10.13 -7.90
C GLY A 202 -18.61 -10.57 -9.10
N SER A 203 -19.94 -10.47 -8.96
CA SER A 203 -20.91 -10.76 -10.02
C SER A 203 -21.08 -9.64 -11.04
N ASP A 204 -20.49 -8.47 -10.79
CA ASP A 204 -20.61 -7.21 -11.52
C ASP A 204 -19.64 -7.08 -12.72
N ARG A 205 -18.96 -8.16 -13.12
CA ARG A 205 -17.94 -8.19 -14.19
C ARG A 205 -16.78 -7.18 -13.99
N ALA A 206 -16.62 -6.70 -12.76
CA ALA A 206 -15.53 -5.84 -12.37
C ALA A 206 -14.43 -6.67 -11.69
N ILE A 207 -13.18 -6.33 -12.00
CA ILE A 207 -12.00 -6.89 -11.36
C ILE A 207 -11.33 -5.77 -10.61
N THR A 208 -11.26 -5.87 -9.28
CA THR A 208 -10.56 -4.90 -8.45
C THR A 208 -9.22 -5.49 -8.01
N PHE A 209 -8.14 -4.80 -8.33
CA PHE A 209 -6.81 -5.11 -7.84
C PHE A 209 -6.54 -4.30 -6.58
N ARG A 210 -6.37 -4.98 -5.45
CA ARG A 210 -5.84 -4.38 -4.22
C ARG A 210 -4.32 -4.48 -4.28
N LEU A 211 -3.67 -3.35 -4.41
CA LEU A 211 -2.22 -3.25 -4.47
C LEU A 211 -1.58 -3.45 -3.09
N ILE A 212 -0.25 -3.61 -3.05
CA ILE A 212 0.52 -3.79 -1.81
C ILE A 212 0.39 -2.62 -0.82
N ASN A 213 0.02 -1.43 -1.30
CA ASN A 213 -0.28 -0.24 -0.49
C ASN A 213 -1.77 -0.12 -0.11
N ASN A 214 -2.56 -1.20 -0.26
CA ASN A 214 -4.01 -1.26 -0.05
C ASN A 214 -4.86 -0.41 -0.99
N LEU A 215 -4.29 0.29 -1.99
CA LEU A 215 -5.06 1.00 -3.01
C LEU A 215 -5.84 -0.01 -3.86
N GLU A 216 -7.13 0.23 -4.05
CA GLU A 216 -8.01 -0.60 -4.86
C GLU A 216 -8.32 0.07 -6.20
N LEU A 217 -7.87 -0.55 -7.29
CA LEU A 217 -8.11 -0.07 -8.66
C LEU A 217 -8.97 -1.07 -9.41
N THR A 218 -10.04 -0.59 -10.04
CA THR A 218 -11.06 -1.45 -10.65
C THR A 218 -11.09 -1.30 -12.16
N GLU A 219 -11.11 -2.44 -12.85
CA GLU A 219 -11.32 -2.53 -14.28
C GLU A 219 -12.64 -3.23 -14.57
N HIS A 220 -13.40 -2.66 -15.50
CA HIS A 220 -14.63 -3.26 -16.00
C HIS A 220 -14.32 -4.08 -17.24
N THR A 221 -14.71 -5.35 -17.22
CA THR A 221 -14.47 -6.25 -18.37
C THR A 221 -15.71 -6.30 -19.26
N ASP A 222 -15.61 -5.71 -20.46
CA ASP A 222 -16.67 -5.81 -21.47
C ASP A 222 -16.77 -7.23 -22.06
N LYS A 223 -15.68 -8.02 -21.94
CA LYS A 223 -15.56 -9.40 -22.42
C LYS A 223 -16.18 -10.41 -21.44
N GLY A 224 -17.44 -10.21 -21.06
CA GLY A 224 -18.17 -11.16 -20.24
C GLY A 224 -18.69 -12.33 -21.08
N GLY A 225 -18.01 -13.48 -20.98
CA GLY A 225 -18.40 -14.82 -21.45
C GLY A 225 -19.64 -14.88 -22.35
N GLU A 226 -19.39 -15.03 -23.66
CA GLU A 226 -20.39 -15.61 -24.55
C GLU A 226 -20.83 -16.94 -23.96
N ASN A 227 -22.13 -17.05 -23.70
CA ASN A 227 -22.75 -18.29 -23.30
C ASN A 227 -22.53 -19.29 -24.45
N VAL A 228 -21.83 -20.37 -24.17
CA VAL A 228 -22.04 -21.67 -24.83
C VAL A 228 -22.28 -22.69 -23.73
#